data_AF-A0A2M7TCB9-F1
#
_entry.id   AF-A0A2M7TCB9-F1
#
_cell.length_a   1.000
_cell.length_b   1.000
_cell.length_c   1.000
_cell.angle_alpha   90.00
_cell.angle_beta   90.00
_cell.angle_gamma   90.00
#
_symmetry.space_group_name_H-M   'P 1'
#
loop_
_entity.id
_entity.type
_entity.pdbx_description
1 polymer ?
#
loop_
_entity_poly.entity_id
_entity_poly.type
_entity_poly.pdbx_seq_one_letter_code
_entity_poly.pdbx_strand_id
1 'polypeptide(L)'
;MRTVNVSLPDNLAKQVDVTLLEGEYSSRSELFRTALRIFFVLDKKEETVGFEYFDKKPINEIRKDLQEAGHNTKFVESVSKGLTKSSLYKNN
;
A
#
# COMPACT_ATOMS: atom_id res chain seq x y z
N MET A 1 -1.14 19.00 10.82
CA MET A 1 -1.44 19.24 9.38
C MET A 1 -0.12 19.42 8.65
N ARG A 2 0.05 18.81 7.47
CA ARG A 2 1.23 19.03 6.61
C ARG A 2 0.84 19.98 5.49
N THR A 3 1.58 21.07 5.34
CA THR A 3 1.41 22.02 4.23
C THR A 3 2.15 21.49 3.01
N VAL A 4 1.52 21.59 1.85
CA VAL A 4 2.10 21.23 0.56
C VAL A 4 2.03 22.46 -0.33
N ASN A 5 3.17 22.86 -0.90
CA ASN A 5 3.24 23.95 -1.87
C ASN A 5 3.12 23.36 -3.26
N VAL A 6 2.17 23.87 -4.05
CA VAL A 6 1.92 23.43 -5.42
C VAL A 6 2.07 24.63 -6.34
N SER A 7 2.90 24.51 -7.37
CA SER A 7 3.04 25.52 -8.42
C SER A 7 2.22 25.11 -9.62
N LEU A 8 1.44 26.03 -10.18
CA LEU A 8 0.53 25.77 -11.29
C LEU A 8 0.77 26.79 -12.41
N PRO A 9 0.67 26.37 -13.67
CA PRO A 9 0.58 27.30 -14.79
C PRO A 9 -0.64 28.22 -14.66
N ASP A 10 -0.54 29.46 -15.14
CA ASP A 10 -1.56 30.50 -14.97
C ASP A 10 -2.94 30.11 -15.52
N ASN A 11 -2.98 29.37 -16.63
CA ASN A 11 -4.23 28.87 -17.21
C ASN A 11 -4.95 27.89 -16.27
N LEU A 12 -4.20 27.01 -15.61
CA LEU A 12 -4.73 26.03 -14.67
C LEU A 12 -5.15 26.69 -13.35
N ALA A 13 -4.40 27.69 -12.89
CA ALA A 13 -4.79 28.50 -11.73
C ALA A 13 -6.13 29.21 -11.95
N LYS A 14 -6.37 29.76 -13.14
CA LYS A 14 -7.66 30.38 -13.50
C LYS A 14 -8.81 29.37 -13.53
N GLN A 15 -8.57 28.16 -14.04
CA GLN A 15 -9.59 27.11 -14.06
C GLN A 15 -10.00 26.72 -12.64
N VAL A 16 -9.04 26.56 -11.73
CA VAL A 16 -9.31 26.29 -10.30
C VAL A 16 -10.22 27.36 -9.69
N ASP A 17 -9.99 28.63 -10.02
CA ASP A 17 -10.82 29.72 -9.49
C ASP A 17 -12.23 29.72 -10.07
N VAL A 18 -12.40 29.42 -11.36
CA VAL A 18 -13.73 29.26 -11.98
C VAL A 18 -14.51 28.12 -11.32
N THR A 19 -13.89 26.96 -11.13
CA THR A 19 -14.52 25.80 -10.48
C THR A 19 -14.93 26.09 -9.03
N LEU A 20 -14.23 26.98 -8.33
CA LEU A 20 -14.64 27.43 -7.00
C LEU A 20 -15.86 28.36 -7.04
N LEU A 21 -15.98 29.20 -8.07
CA LEU A 21 -17.13 30.08 -8.25
C LEU A 21 -18.41 29.31 -8.62
N GLU A 22 -18.27 28.14 -9.25
CA GLU A 22 -19.38 27.23 -9.54
C GLU A 22 -19.99 26.61 -8.25
N GLY A 23 -19.31 26.75 -7.11
CA GLY A 23 -19.85 26.42 -5.79
C GLY A 23 -19.76 24.94 -5.41
N GLU A 24 -19.13 24.10 -6.24
CA GLU A 24 -18.94 22.67 -5.94
C GLU A 24 -17.95 22.42 -4.80
N TYR A 25 -17.02 23.36 -4.56
CA TYR A 25 -15.99 23.25 -3.53
C TYR A 25 -15.94 24.51 -2.66
N SER A 26 -15.75 24.34 -1.36
CA SER A 26 -15.68 25.46 -0.40
C SER A 26 -14.33 26.18 -0.40
N SER A 27 -13.26 25.55 -0.90
CA SER A 27 -11.92 26.13 -0.93
C SER A 27 -10.99 25.47 -1.94
N ARG A 28 -9.94 26.19 -2.38
CA ARG A 28 -8.84 25.63 -3.20
C ARG A 28 -8.27 24.35 -2.58
N SER A 29 -8.07 24.36 -1.26
CA SER A 29 -7.54 23.20 -0.53
C SER A 29 -8.43 21.98 -0.62
N GLU A 30 -9.75 22.16 -0.59
CA GLU A 30 -10.71 21.07 -0.74
C GLU A 30 -10.67 20.50 -2.16
N LEU A 31 -10.72 21.38 -3.16
CA LEU A 31 -10.61 20.99 -4.58
C LEU A 31 -9.36 20.14 -4.83
N PHE A 32 -8.17 20.60 -4.41
CA PHE A 32 -6.93 19.85 -4.61
C PHE A 32 -6.92 18.52 -3.85
N ARG A 33 -7.46 18.45 -2.63
CA ARG A 33 -7.53 17.20 -1.88
C ARG A 33 -8.45 16.19 -2.57
N THR A 34 -9.59 16.63 -3.09
CA THR A 34 -10.52 15.78 -3.82
C THR A 34 -9.91 15.30 -5.12
N ALA A 35 -9.30 16.18 -5.90
CA ALA A 35 -8.62 15.83 -7.15
C ALA A 35 -7.49 14.80 -6.91
N LEU A 36 -6.64 15.02 -5.90
CA LEU A 36 -5.57 14.09 -5.54
C LEU A 36 -6.13 12.75 -5.05
N ARG A 37 -7.21 12.77 -4.26
CA ARG A 37 -7.86 11.53 -3.80
C ARG A 37 -8.36 10.72 -4.99
N ILE A 38 -9.08 11.35 -5.92
CA ILE A 38 -9.57 10.70 -7.13
C ILE A 38 -8.40 10.16 -7.94
N PHE A 39 -7.36 10.96 -8.17
CA PHE A 39 -6.18 10.54 -8.91
C PHE A 39 -5.52 9.30 -8.26
N PHE A 40 -5.25 9.32 -6.95
CA PHE A 40 -4.63 8.18 -6.28
C PHE A 40 -5.56 6.98 -6.11
N VAL A 41 -6.88 7.17 -6.08
CA VAL A 41 -7.85 6.07 -6.05
C VAL A 41 -7.99 5.43 -7.42
N LEU A 42 -7.94 6.21 -8.50
CA LEU A 42 -8.03 5.70 -9.88
C LEU A 42 -6.70 5.14 -10.39
N ASP A 43 -5.56 5.71 -9.97
CA ASP A 43 -4.22 5.23 -10.33
C ASP A 43 -3.83 3.98 -9.53
N LYS A 44 -4.45 3.79 -8.36
CA LYS A 44 -4.56 2.46 -7.75
C LYS A 44 -5.57 1.65 -8.57
N LYS A 45 -5.12 1.11 -9.71
CA LYS A 45 -5.60 -0.21 -10.16
C LYS A 45 -5.65 -1.06 -8.90
N GLU A 46 -6.85 -1.46 -8.51
CA GLU A 46 -7.14 -2.31 -7.37
C GLU A 46 -5.91 -3.09 -6.88
N GLU A 47 -5.13 -2.52 -5.96
CA GLU A 47 -4.60 -3.35 -4.89
C GLU A 47 -5.85 -3.71 -4.09
N THR A 48 -6.64 -4.65 -4.62
CA THR A 48 -7.62 -5.33 -3.82
C THR A 48 -6.84 -5.82 -2.62
N VAL A 49 -7.08 -5.23 -1.46
CA VAL A 49 -6.72 -5.86 -0.19
C VAL A 49 -7.66 -7.05 -0.10
N GLY A 50 -7.33 -8.08 -0.86
CA GLY A 50 -8.04 -9.34 -0.95
C GLY A 50 -7.57 -10.25 0.15
N PHE A 51 -8.46 -11.08 0.65
CA PHE A 51 -8.04 -12.22 1.45
C PHE A 51 -7.42 -13.24 0.49
N GLU A 52 -6.12 -13.45 0.59
CA GLU A 52 -5.48 -14.58 -0.06
C GLU A 52 -5.71 -15.83 0.78
N TYR A 53 -6.08 -16.93 0.12
CA TYR A 53 -6.10 -18.23 0.79
C TYR A 53 -4.67 -18.58 1.20
N PHE A 54 -4.49 -18.96 2.46
CA PHE A 54 -3.22 -19.46 2.94
C PHE A 54 -2.92 -20.79 2.24
N ASP A 55 -1.91 -20.78 1.35
CA ASP A 55 -1.38 -21.99 0.75
C ASP A 55 -0.17 -22.50 1.55
N LYS A 56 -0.26 -23.73 2.04
CA LYS A 56 0.73 -24.30 2.97
C LYS A 56 1.96 -24.78 2.18
N LYS A 57 3.04 -23.99 2.22
CA LYS A 57 4.35 -24.40 1.69
C LYS A 57 5.11 -25.33 2.65
N PRO A 58 5.85 -26.35 2.17
CA PRO A 58 6.76 -27.12 3.00
C PRO A 58 7.77 -26.25 3.76
N ILE A 59 8.07 -26.61 5.03
CA ILE A 59 9.00 -25.84 5.86
C ILE A 59 10.40 -25.73 5.23
N ASN A 60 10.82 -26.75 4.49
CA ASN A 60 12.10 -26.72 3.77
C ASN A 60 12.13 -25.66 2.66
N GLU A 61 11.01 -25.42 1.98
CA GLU A 61 10.89 -24.36 0.97
C GLU A 61 10.92 -22.99 1.64
N ILE A 62 10.16 -22.81 2.72
CA ILE A 62 10.18 -21.55 3.51
C ILE A 62 11.60 -21.26 4.01
N ARG A 63 12.32 -22.28 4.48
CA ARG A 63 13.70 -22.16 4.94
C ARG A 63 14.62 -21.66 3.81
N LYS A 64 14.48 -22.23 2.61
CA LYS A 64 15.25 -21.84 1.43
C LYS A 64 14.91 -20.42 0.99
N ASP A 65 13.63 -20.06 0.92
CA ASP A 65 13.17 -18.72 0.55
C ASP A 65 13.75 -17.65 1.49
N LEU A 66 13.77 -17.93 2.81
CA LEU A 66 14.33 -17.00 3.80
C LEU A 66 15.85 -16.85 3.67
N GLN A 67 16.56 -17.92 3.27
CA GLN A 67 18.00 -17.85 3.02
C GLN A 67 18.30 -17.04 1.75
N GLU A 68 17.54 -17.25 0.69
CA GLU A 68 17.67 -16.51 -0.57
C GLU A 68 17.33 -15.03 -0.42
N ALA A 69 16.38 -14.70 0.47
CA ALA A 69 16.06 -13.33 0.87
C ALA A 69 17.16 -12.64 1.71
N GLY A 70 18.24 -13.36 2.05
CA GLY A 70 19.40 -12.80 2.77
C GLY A 70 19.22 -12.72 4.29
N HIS A 71 18.26 -13.44 4.87
CA HIS A 71 18.12 -13.48 6.33
C HIS A 71 19.23 -14.28 7.00
N ASN A 72 19.59 -13.88 8.23
CA ASN A 72 20.63 -14.57 8.98
C ASN A 72 20.19 -15.98 9.44
N THR A 73 21.16 -16.89 9.60
CA THR A 73 20.89 -18.30 9.95
C THR A 73 20.10 -18.47 11.24
N LYS A 74 20.39 -17.68 12.28
CA LYS A 74 19.68 -17.74 13.57
C LYS A 74 18.19 -17.42 13.42
N PHE A 75 17.86 -16.43 12.60
CA PHE A 75 16.49 -16.04 12.29
C PHE A 75 15.77 -17.14 11.52
N VAL A 76 16.41 -17.67 10.46
CA VAL A 76 15.86 -18.76 9.65
C VAL A 76 15.55 -20.00 10.51
N GLU A 77 16.47 -20.38 11.40
CA GLU A 77 16.29 -21.51 12.32
C GLU A 77 15.14 -21.26 13.32
N SER A 78 15.07 -20.04 13.86
CA SER A 78 14.05 -19.63 14.82
C SER A 78 12.65 -19.68 14.21
N VAL A 79 12.48 -19.14 12.99
CA VAL A 79 11.22 -19.15 12.25
C VAL A 79 10.83 -20.58 11.91
N SER A 80 11.74 -21.37 11.33
CA SER A 80 11.46 -22.76 10.95
C SER A 80 11.02 -23.62 12.14
N LYS A 81 11.69 -23.47 13.30
CA LYS A 81 11.35 -24.17 14.55
C LYS A 81 10.06 -23.65 15.20
N GLY A 82 9.69 -22.39 14.97
CA GLY A 82 8.41 -21.84 15.39
C GLY A 82 7.27 -22.43 14.55
N LEU A 83 7.46 -22.54 13.24
CA LEU A 83 6.48 -23.07 12.31
C LEU A 83 6.14 -24.53 12.61
N THR A 84 7.11 -25.39 12.93
CA THR A 84 6.84 -26.80 13.30
C THR A 84 5.93 -26.96 14.51
N LYS A 85 5.86 -25.97 15.40
CA LYS A 85 4.98 -25.98 16.57
C LYS A 85 3.56 -25.51 16.26
N SER A 86 3.34 -24.89 15.10
CA SER A 86 2.03 -24.45 14.66
C SER A 86 1.14 -25.66 14.34
N SER A 87 -0.14 -25.58 14.69
CA SER A 87 -1.15 -26.60 14.37
C SER A 87 -1.21 -26.91 12.87
N LEU A 88 -0.90 -25.91 12.02
CA LEU A 88 -0.89 -26.04 10.56
C LEU A 88 0.23 -26.95 10.05
N TYR A 89 1.34 -27.09 10.79
CA TYR A 89 2.53 -27.84 10.39
C TYR A 89 2.80 -29.07 11.27
N LYS A 90 1.95 -29.34 12.26
CA LYS A 90 2.16 -30.35 13.31
C LYS A 90 2.32 -31.80 12.80
N ASN A 91 1.87 -32.10 11.58
CA ASN A 91 1.86 -33.44 10.99
C ASN A 91 2.80 -33.60 9.76
N ASN A 92 3.71 -32.66 9.52
CA ASN A 92 4.68 -32.73 8.42
C ASN A 92 6.12 -32.86 8.93
#